data_AF-A0AAV9HV50-F1
#
_entry.id   AF-A0AAV9HV50-F1
#
_cell.length_a   1.000
_cell.length_b   1.000
_cell.length_c   1.000
_cell.angle_alpha   90.00
_cell.angle_beta   90.00
_cell.angle_gamma   90.00
#
_symmetry.space_group_name_H-M   'P 1'
#
loop_
_entity.id
_entity.type
_entity.pdbx_description
1 polymer ?
#
loop_
_entity_poly.entity_id
_entity_poly.type
_entity_poly.pdbx_seq_one_letter_code
_entity_poly.pdbx_strand_id
1 'polypeptide(L)'
;MASAPKANPRNIKWVEGLRGITSALVITTHIARALDFALFFPSDKPDEPPRLLQYPYLRIPYQGRIGVPIFAFLTGFVCAYKPLKQAYQQNNQSAALKTIARSAFRRPPRLMLPAIIATFISFVLSCLGAYKAANRCDSFWVRFDAPDPLPFRQNVQMFFRTSLTTWTNTENIFDRHQWAMRPLLIGAFQVYIALAATIGMRFRYRILVHVMLLSYWLMNTGHLTETFGAMLALGTLLAELAQHRPTQNFITSHQRLFTFIIAPILLLVGGYVGSYPQEHEEYAPWSRNLHKFLMNPVEDVNTGSFLVPKGSSVHRRTSAFFIMCTAISIFVSPVLQKLLSHRLLIWLGHHSFAVYLTHGTILRTVGMWIVYGISGEPWVPAGKNPDGTNKPQQFLHAKSRSHKMAAILIFTILTYIAAWAWMKWVDTACARATQWLEKKVFEEEDGESKASLLEKGYVNGNGSVPAPSERTQPPP
;
A
#
# COMPACT_ATOMS: atom_id res chain seq x y z
N MET A 1 -30.78 -3.77 -37.16
CA MET A 1 -30.25 -3.09 -35.96
C MET A 1 -29.18 -3.97 -35.33
N ALA A 2 -27.89 -3.66 -35.55
CA ALA A 2 -26.79 -4.41 -34.95
C ALA A 2 -26.80 -4.16 -33.43
N SER A 3 -26.95 -5.22 -32.65
CA SER A 3 -26.89 -5.16 -31.18
C SER A 3 -25.54 -4.57 -30.77
N ALA A 4 -25.55 -3.41 -30.10
CA ALA A 4 -24.36 -2.84 -29.50
C ALA A 4 -23.66 -3.93 -28.65
N PRO A 5 -22.33 -4.12 -28.79
CA PRO A 5 -21.63 -5.14 -28.03
C PRO A 5 -21.88 -4.88 -26.53
N LYS A 6 -22.39 -5.89 -25.83
CA LYS A 6 -22.55 -5.86 -24.37
C LYS A 6 -21.17 -5.55 -23.78
N ALA A 7 -20.97 -4.31 -23.31
CA ALA A 7 -19.75 -3.91 -22.65
C ALA A 7 -19.53 -4.87 -21.46
N ASN A 8 -18.51 -5.71 -21.57
CA ASN A 8 -18.17 -6.66 -20.52
C ASN A 8 -17.95 -5.85 -19.23
N PRO A 9 -18.69 -6.10 -18.14
CA PRO A 9 -18.49 -5.36 -16.90
C PRO A 9 -17.04 -5.56 -16.47
N ARG A 10 -16.23 -4.50 -16.54
CA ARG A 10 -14.81 -4.56 -16.19
C ARG A 10 -14.67 -5.16 -14.80
N ASN A 11 -14.01 -6.30 -14.77
CA ASN A 11 -13.84 -7.12 -13.59
C ASN A 11 -12.91 -6.39 -12.61
N ILE A 12 -13.44 -5.91 -11.48
CA ILE A 12 -12.68 -5.15 -10.46
C ILE A 12 -11.64 -6.05 -9.77
N LYS A 13 -11.58 -7.36 -10.07
CA LYS A 13 -10.56 -8.28 -9.55
C LYS A 13 -9.11 -7.81 -9.75
N TRP A 14 -8.82 -7.00 -10.76
CA TRP A 14 -7.48 -6.43 -10.95
C TRP A 14 -7.05 -5.54 -9.77
N VAL A 15 -7.98 -4.91 -9.06
CA VAL A 15 -7.72 -4.08 -7.86
C VAL A 15 -7.13 -4.95 -6.76
N GLU A 16 -7.74 -6.11 -6.48
CA GLU A 16 -7.22 -7.08 -5.53
C GLU A 16 -5.86 -7.64 -5.99
N GLY A 17 -5.72 -7.93 -7.27
CA GLY A 17 -4.44 -8.32 -7.85
C GLY A 17 -3.33 -7.31 -7.64
N LEU A 18 -3.63 -6.03 -7.88
CA LEU A 18 -2.68 -4.93 -7.69
C LEU A 18 -2.28 -4.81 -6.21
N ARG A 19 -3.24 -4.89 -5.28
CA ARG A 19 -2.96 -4.96 -3.83
C ARG A 19 -2.00 -6.08 -3.49
N GLY A 20 -2.15 -7.25 -4.11
CA GLY A 20 -1.32 -8.43 -3.88
C GLY A 20 0.13 -8.22 -4.30
N ILE A 21 0.35 -7.69 -5.51
CA ILE A 21 1.69 -7.28 -5.95
C ILE A 21 2.26 -6.26 -4.98
N THR A 22 1.49 -5.22 -4.63
CA THR A 22 1.92 -4.18 -3.70
C THR A 22 2.36 -4.74 -2.35
N SER A 23 1.65 -5.71 -1.76
CA SER A 23 2.09 -6.34 -0.51
C SER A 23 3.40 -7.12 -0.66
N ALA A 24 3.61 -7.80 -1.78
CA ALA A 24 4.88 -8.49 -2.04
C ALA A 24 6.04 -7.49 -2.17
N LEU A 25 5.81 -6.34 -2.84
CA LEU A 25 6.78 -5.26 -2.97
C LEU A 25 7.18 -4.64 -1.62
N VAL A 26 6.26 -4.58 -0.68
CA VAL A 26 6.54 -4.12 0.70
C VAL A 26 7.47 -5.12 1.40
N ILE A 27 7.18 -6.42 1.32
CA ILE A 27 8.04 -7.48 1.90
C ILE A 27 9.47 -7.37 1.32
N THR A 28 9.61 -7.32 -0.01
CA THR A 28 10.93 -7.27 -0.67
C THR A 28 11.71 -6.00 -0.30
N THR A 29 11.03 -4.87 -0.16
CA THR A 29 11.64 -3.63 0.32
C THR A 29 12.20 -3.78 1.74
N HIS A 30 11.43 -4.34 2.66
CA HIS A 30 11.87 -4.47 4.06
C HIS A 30 12.99 -5.48 4.21
N ILE A 31 12.99 -6.55 3.40
CA ILE A 31 14.13 -7.47 3.29
C ILE A 31 15.38 -6.73 2.80
N ALA A 32 15.27 -5.95 1.73
CA ALA A 32 16.40 -5.19 1.19
C ALA A 32 16.93 -4.19 2.22
N ARG A 33 16.05 -3.42 2.89
CA ARG A 33 16.48 -2.49 3.95
C ARG A 33 17.16 -3.19 5.12
N ALA A 34 16.69 -4.37 5.50
CA ALA A 34 17.25 -5.10 6.62
C ALA A 34 18.59 -5.75 6.29
N LEU A 35 18.74 -6.35 5.10
CA LEU A 35 19.82 -7.29 4.80
C LEU A 35 20.82 -6.82 3.73
N ASP A 36 20.45 -5.88 2.85
CA ASP A 36 21.25 -5.35 1.74
C ASP A 36 20.80 -3.92 1.34
N PHE A 37 21.15 -2.94 2.18
CA PHE A 37 20.75 -1.55 1.97
C PHE A 37 21.35 -0.92 0.70
N ALA A 38 22.50 -1.43 0.22
CA ALA A 38 23.16 -0.90 -0.98
C ALA A 38 22.31 -1.07 -2.27
N LEU A 39 21.29 -1.94 -2.27
CA LEU A 39 20.30 -2.02 -3.35
C LEU A 39 19.49 -0.73 -3.57
N PHE A 40 19.52 0.20 -2.60
CA PHE A 40 18.88 1.51 -2.70
C PHE A 40 19.72 2.53 -3.47
N PHE A 41 20.98 2.21 -3.77
CA PHE A 41 21.90 3.04 -4.55
C PHE A 41 21.87 2.60 -6.02
N PRO A 42 22.31 3.43 -6.98
CA PRO A 42 22.41 3.02 -8.37
C PRO A 42 23.66 2.20 -8.69
N SER A 43 24.65 2.18 -7.80
CA SER A 43 25.79 1.25 -7.75
C SER A 43 26.28 1.17 -6.30
N ASP A 44 27.07 0.15 -5.95
CA ASP A 44 27.63 0.03 -4.59
C ASP A 44 28.70 1.10 -4.30
N LYS A 45 29.40 1.59 -5.35
CA LYS A 45 30.46 2.61 -5.27
C LYS A 45 30.47 3.53 -6.50
N PRO A 46 31.13 4.70 -6.43
CA PRO A 46 31.44 5.50 -7.60
C PRO A 46 32.22 4.69 -8.64
N ASP A 47 31.85 4.84 -9.91
CA ASP A 47 32.54 4.27 -11.09
C ASP A 47 32.64 2.72 -11.13
N GLU A 48 31.90 2.02 -10.26
CA GLU A 48 31.77 0.56 -10.29
C GLU A 48 30.50 0.15 -11.07
N PRO A 49 30.53 -0.93 -11.88
CA PRO A 49 29.33 -1.40 -12.58
C PRO A 49 28.23 -1.80 -11.58
N PRO A 50 26.96 -1.39 -11.83
CA PRO A 50 25.84 -1.75 -10.97
C PRO A 50 25.63 -3.26 -10.94
N ARG A 51 25.23 -3.78 -9.78
CA ARG A 51 24.74 -5.16 -9.67
C ARG A 51 23.48 -5.34 -10.53
N LEU A 52 23.14 -6.58 -10.87
CA LEU A 52 21.92 -6.90 -11.65
C LEU A 52 20.66 -6.22 -11.07
N LEU A 53 20.58 -6.18 -9.74
CA LEU A 53 19.50 -5.59 -8.97
C LEU A 53 19.65 -4.05 -8.77
N GLN A 54 20.63 -3.39 -9.36
CA GLN A 54 20.74 -1.92 -9.29
C GLN A 54 20.39 -1.25 -10.62
N TYR A 55 20.22 -2.04 -11.69
CA TYR A 55 19.80 -1.52 -12.99
C TYR A 55 18.39 -0.91 -12.95
N PRO A 56 18.13 0.09 -13.83
CA PRO A 56 16.79 0.60 -14.06
C PRO A 56 15.79 -0.52 -14.32
N TYR A 57 14.53 -0.28 -13.95
CA TYR A 57 13.41 -1.23 -13.97
C TYR A 57 13.55 -2.40 -12.99
N LEU A 58 14.70 -3.08 -12.98
CA LEU A 58 14.96 -4.22 -12.09
C LEU A 58 15.00 -3.81 -10.62
N ARG A 59 15.38 -2.57 -10.34
CA ARG A 59 15.44 -2.01 -8.98
C ARG A 59 14.13 -1.58 -8.35
N ILE A 60 13.09 -1.42 -9.15
CA ILE A 60 11.77 -0.96 -8.70
C ILE A 60 11.22 -1.82 -7.56
N PRO A 61 11.32 -3.17 -7.55
CA PRO A 61 10.66 -4.00 -6.56
C PRO A 61 11.10 -3.83 -5.10
N TYR A 62 12.29 -3.27 -4.82
CA TYR A 62 12.80 -3.10 -3.44
C TYR A 62 13.13 -1.65 -3.07
N GLN A 63 12.90 -0.70 -3.98
CA GLN A 63 13.15 0.74 -3.75
C GLN A 63 12.33 1.34 -2.58
N GLY A 64 11.23 0.69 -2.18
CA GLY A 64 10.47 1.05 -0.98
C GLY A 64 9.60 2.29 -1.01
N ARG A 65 9.52 2.98 -2.15
CA ARG A 65 8.72 4.20 -2.29
C ARG A 65 7.43 4.04 -3.10
N ILE A 66 7.20 2.87 -3.70
CA ILE A 66 6.09 2.63 -4.63
C ILE A 66 4.87 1.97 -3.97
N GLY A 67 5.07 1.20 -2.90
CA GLY A 67 3.99 0.41 -2.30
C GLY A 67 2.87 1.26 -1.70
N VAL A 68 3.24 2.22 -0.84
CA VAL A 68 2.30 3.11 -0.15
C VAL A 68 1.49 3.98 -1.13
N PRO A 69 2.09 4.63 -2.17
CA PRO A 69 1.33 5.34 -3.20
C PRO A 69 0.30 4.47 -3.94
N ILE A 70 0.60 3.19 -4.21
CA ILE A 70 -0.38 2.29 -4.83
C ILE A 70 -1.59 2.07 -3.90
N PHE A 71 -1.37 1.88 -2.59
CA PHE A 71 -2.49 1.77 -1.64
C PHE A 71 -3.31 3.07 -1.51
N ALA A 72 -2.66 4.23 -1.65
CA ALA A 72 -3.36 5.52 -1.70
C ALA A 72 -4.22 5.65 -2.96
N PHE A 73 -3.68 5.28 -4.13
CA PHE A 73 -4.41 5.22 -5.38
C PHE A 73 -5.63 4.29 -5.30
N LEU A 74 -5.41 3.07 -4.79
CA LEU A 74 -6.46 2.08 -4.61
C LEU A 74 -7.53 2.55 -3.62
N THR A 75 -7.14 3.28 -2.56
CA THR A 75 -8.08 3.91 -1.64
C THR A 75 -8.99 4.89 -2.38
N GLY A 76 -8.43 5.78 -3.21
CA GLY A 76 -9.21 6.70 -4.03
C GLY A 76 -10.17 5.97 -4.96
N PHE A 77 -9.66 4.96 -5.68
CA PHE A 77 -10.44 4.20 -6.65
C PHE A 77 -11.58 3.41 -6.00
N VAL A 78 -11.29 2.61 -4.98
CA VAL A 78 -12.27 1.71 -4.33
C VAL A 78 -13.33 2.49 -3.56
N CYS A 79 -12.96 3.57 -2.87
CA CYS A 79 -13.92 4.43 -2.17
C CYS A 79 -14.92 5.07 -3.13
N ALA A 80 -14.46 5.49 -4.31
CA ALA A 80 -15.30 6.18 -5.28
C ALA A 80 -16.13 5.22 -6.14
N TYR A 81 -15.62 4.03 -6.43
CA TYR A 81 -16.23 3.14 -7.43
C TYR A 81 -17.69 2.78 -7.13
N LYS A 82 -18.01 2.29 -5.92
CA LYS A 82 -19.38 1.86 -5.58
C LYS A 82 -20.37 3.04 -5.51
N PRO A 83 -20.08 4.15 -4.80
CA PRO A 83 -20.95 5.33 -4.80
C PRO A 83 -21.20 5.89 -6.20
N LEU A 84 -20.17 6.03 -7.03
CA LEU A 84 -20.33 6.55 -8.40
C LEU A 84 -21.16 5.62 -9.27
N LYS A 85 -20.98 4.30 -9.12
CA LYS A 85 -21.81 3.31 -9.80
C LYS A 85 -23.29 3.45 -9.43
N GLN A 86 -23.61 3.61 -8.14
CA GLN A 86 -24.99 3.81 -7.67
C GLN A 86 -25.58 5.13 -8.17
N ALA A 87 -24.82 6.21 -8.06
CA ALA A 87 -25.27 7.54 -8.46
C ALA A 87 -25.63 7.59 -9.95
N TYR A 88 -24.88 6.89 -10.80
CA TYR A 88 -24.92 7.10 -12.25
C TYR A 88 -25.38 5.92 -13.08
N GLN A 89 -24.93 4.70 -12.76
CA GLN A 89 -25.42 3.53 -13.48
C GLN A 89 -26.83 3.14 -13.00
N GLN A 90 -27.13 3.39 -11.73
CA GLN A 90 -28.42 3.06 -11.11
C GLN A 90 -29.30 4.30 -10.89
N ASN A 91 -28.82 5.48 -11.29
CA ASN A 91 -29.51 6.77 -11.15
C ASN A 91 -30.03 7.04 -9.72
N ASN A 92 -29.29 6.60 -8.70
CA ASN A 92 -29.72 6.67 -7.30
C ASN A 92 -28.67 7.41 -6.45
N GLN A 93 -28.78 8.74 -6.44
CA GLN A 93 -27.87 9.61 -5.68
C GLN A 93 -28.04 9.45 -4.16
N SER A 94 -29.27 9.23 -3.69
CA SER A 94 -29.56 9.01 -2.26
C SER A 94 -28.85 7.75 -1.74
N ALA A 95 -28.96 6.63 -2.46
CA ALA A 95 -28.25 5.40 -2.11
C ALA A 95 -26.73 5.55 -2.13
N ALA A 96 -26.20 6.38 -3.03
CA ALA A 96 -24.77 6.67 -3.09
C ALA A 96 -24.30 7.47 -1.86
N LEU A 97 -25.05 8.49 -1.42
CA LEU A 97 -24.75 9.24 -0.19
C LEU A 97 -24.83 8.35 1.06
N LYS A 98 -25.87 7.49 1.15
CA LYS A 98 -25.99 6.49 2.23
C LYS A 98 -24.81 5.53 2.24
N THR A 99 -24.35 5.11 1.06
CA THR A 99 -23.16 4.25 0.92
C THR A 99 -21.88 4.95 1.34
N ILE A 100 -21.73 6.24 1.04
CA ILE A 100 -20.61 7.06 1.52
C ILE A 100 -20.63 7.13 3.06
N ALA A 101 -21.78 7.44 3.66
CA ALA A 101 -21.93 7.53 5.12
C ALA A 101 -21.58 6.20 5.84
N ARG A 102 -22.13 5.07 5.39
CA ARG A 102 -21.79 3.74 5.93
C ARG A 102 -20.32 3.38 5.72
N SER A 103 -19.72 3.80 4.61
CA SER A 103 -18.29 3.54 4.34
C SER A 103 -17.36 4.42 5.18
N ALA A 104 -17.77 5.66 5.48
CA ALA A 104 -17.08 6.54 6.41
C ALA A 104 -17.10 5.98 7.83
N PHE A 105 -18.25 5.47 8.30
CA PHE A 105 -18.37 4.89 9.64
C PHE A 105 -17.56 3.60 9.83
N ARG A 106 -17.61 2.66 8.86
CA ARG A 106 -16.94 1.36 9.00
C ARG A 106 -15.43 1.42 8.90
N ARG A 107 -14.86 2.48 8.31
CA ARG A 107 -13.45 2.52 7.95
C ARG A 107 -12.51 2.70 9.14
N PRO A 108 -12.73 3.63 10.09
CA PRO A 108 -11.88 3.74 11.28
C PRO A 108 -11.82 2.43 12.08
N PRO A 109 -12.93 1.79 12.49
CA PRO A 109 -12.86 0.55 13.28
C PRO A 109 -12.12 -0.58 12.57
N ARG A 110 -12.34 -0.77 11.27
CA ARG A 110 -11.66 -1.80 10.46
C ARG A 110 -10.16 -1.58 10.34
N LEU A 111 -9.70 -0.33 10.36
CA LEU A 111 -8.27 -0.01 10.27
C LEU A 111 -7.62 0.02 11.66
N MET A 112 -8.29 0.60 12.65
CA MET A 112 -7.76 0.82 13.99
C MET A 112 -7.72 -0.45 14.85
N LEU A 113 -8.78 -1.26 14.85
CA LEU A 113 -8.82 -2.45 15.73
C LEU A 113 -7.70 -3.45 15.41
N PRO A 114 -7.48 -3.87 14.14
CA PRO A 114 -6.38 -4.77 13.82
C PRO A 114 -5.00 -4.16 14.11
N ALA A 115 -4.83 -2.86 13.88
CA ALA A 115 -3.56 -2.15 14.13
C ALA A 115 -3.20 -2.08 15.62
N ILE A 116 -4.21 -1.86 16.49
CA ILE A 116 -4.04 -1.90 17.95
C ILE A 116 -3.66 -3.32 18.40
N ILE A 117 -4.30 -4.36 17.85
CA ILE A 117 -3.94 -5.76 18.14
C ILE A 117 -2.49 -6.06 17.72
N ALA A 118 -2.08 -5.60 16.53
CA ALA A 118 -0.69 -5.78 16.06
C ALA A 118 0.31 -5.06 16.98
N THR A 119 -0.03 -3.84 17.42
CA THR A 119 0.76 -3.06 18.38
C THR A 119 0.84 -3.78 19.73
N PHE A 120 -0.25 -4.38 20.20
CA PHE A 120 -0.29 -5.14 21.45
C PHE A 120 0.59 -6.40 21.39
N ILE A 121 0.57 -7.13 20.28
CA ILE A 121 1.45 -8.29 20.06
C ILE A 121 2.92 -7.84 20.09
N SER A 122 3.26 -6.76 19.38
CA SER A 122 4.62 -6.20 19.41
C SER A 122 5.03 -5.74 20.81
N PHE A 123 4.12 -5.14 21.57
CA PHE A 123 4.34 -4.78 22.98
C PHE A 123 4.67 -6.01 23.84
N VAL A 124 3.90 -7.10 23.73
CA VAL A 124 4.18 -8.35 24.46
C VAL A 124 5.56 -8.89 24.11
N LEU A 125 5.92 -8.90 22.83
CA LEU A 125 7.25 -9.33 22.36
C LEU A 125 8.38 -8.44 22.87
N SER A 126 8.14 -7.13 22.99
CA SER A 126 9.08 -6.18 23.61
C SER A 126 9.30 -6.52 25.09
N CYS A 127 8.24 -6.79 25.85
CA CYS A 127 8.35 -7.20 27.26
C CYS A 127 9.14 -8.51 27.43
N LEU A 128 9.05 -9.43 26.48
CA LEU A 128 9.81 -10.69 26.47
C LEU A 128 11.26 -10.51 25.97
N GLY A 129 11.65 -9.31 25.54
CA GLY A 129 12.99 -9.02 25.02
C GLY A 129 13.25 -9.61 23.64
N ALA A 130 12.21 -9.90 22.85
CA ALA A 130 12.34 -10.53 21.53
C ALA A 130 13.17 -9.70 20.53
N TYR A 131 13.22 -8.38 20.71
CA TYR A 131 13.93 -7.45 19.83
C TYR A 131 15.43 -7.26 20.16
N LYS A 132 15.97 -7.97 21.16
CA LYS A 132 17.40 -7.84 21.54
C LYS A 132 18.36 -8.02 20.37
N ALA A 133 18.15 -9.03 19.53
CA ALA A 133 18.98 -9.25 18.34
C ALA A 133 18.88 -8.09 17.34
N ALA A 134 17.66 -7.59 17.10
CA ALA A 134 17.43 -6.45 16.20
C ALA A 134 18.10 -5.16 16.72
N ASN A 135 18.00 -4.87 18.01
CA ASN A 135 18.58 -3.68 18.64
C ASN A 135 20.11 -3.66 18.61
N ARG A 136 20.74 -4.83 18.41
CA ARG A 136 22.20 -5.02 18.50
C ARG A 136 22.86 -5.32 17.16
N CYS A 137 22.10 -5.40 16.08
CA CYS A 137 22.64 -5.75 14.76
C CYS A 137 23.34 -4.58 14.05
N ASP A 138 24.18 -4.91 13.07
CA ASP A 138 24.90 -3.95 12.23
C ASP A 138 23.97 -3.11 11.31
N SER A 139 22.76 -3.58 11.03
CA SER A 139 21.77 -2.84 10.25
C SER A 139 21.14 -1.68 11.04
N PHE A 140 21.46 -0.45 10.64
CA PHE A 140 20.87 0.75 11.24
C PHE A 140 19.35 0.77 11.14
N TRP A 141 18.79 0.40 9.98
CA TRP A 141 17.34 0.45 9.77
C TRP A 141 16.59 -0.50 10.69
N VAL A 142 17.11 -1.71 10.90
CA VAL A 142 16.52 -2.70 11.82
C VAL A 142 16.56 -2.20 13.26
N ARG A 143 17.67 -1.59 13.68
CA ARG A 143 17.81 -0.99 15.03
C ARG A 143 16.84 0.18 15.21
N PHE A 144 16.76 1.08 14.24
CA PHE A 144 15.87 2.23 14.29
C PHE A 144 14.39 1.82 14.35
N ASP A 145 14.03 0.76 13.63
CA ASP A 145 12.65 0.27 13.57
C ASP A 145 12.26 -0.54 14.81
N ALA A 146 13.20 -1.24 15.45
CA ALA A 146 12.93 -2.07 16.62
C ALA A 146 12.61 -1.24 17.89
N PRO A 147 11.71 -1.73 18.76
CA PRO A 147 11.43 -1.06 20.03
C PRO A 147 12.62 -1.19 20.99
N ASP A 148 12.95 -0.09 21.65
CA ASP A 148 14.01 -0.07 22.66
C ASP A 148 13.64 -0.95 23.88
N PRO A 149 14.64 -1.57 24.53
CA PRO A 149 14.41 -2.34 25.74
C PRO A 149 14.07 -1.39 26.90
N LEU A 150 12.83 -1.44 27.37
CA LEU A 150 12.32 -0.60 28.46
C LEU A 150 11.82 -1.43 29.66
N PRO A 151 11.90 -0.88 30.88
CA PRO A 151 11.25 -1.47 32.06
C PRO A 151 9.76 -1.68 31.84
N PHE A 152 9.18 -2.74 32.43
CA PHE A 152 7.79 -3.15 32.20
C PHE A 152 6.77 -2.00 32.36
N ARG A 153 6.87 -1.22 33.45
CA ARG A 153 5.97 -0.09 33.71
C ARG A 153 6.02 0.97 32.61
N GLN A 154 7.22 1.30 32.11
CA GLN A 154 7.40 2.26 31.02
C GLN A 154 6.87 1.70 29.71
N ASN A 155 7.11 0.41 29.44
CA ASN A 155 6.58 -0.29 28.28
C ASN A 155 5.03 -0.25 28.24
N VAL A 156 4.36 -0.47 29.37
CA VAL A 156 2.88 -0.37 29.47
C VAL A 156 2.40 1.05 29.20
N GLN A 157 3.03 2.06 29.81
CA GLN A 157 2.68 3.47 29.57
C GLN A 157 2.87 3.86 28.11
N MET A 158 3.97 3.41 27.50
CA MET A 158 4.23 3.63 26.08
C MET A 158 3.20 2.93 25.20
N PHE A 159 2.75 1.71 25.53
CA PHE A 159 1.72 1.03 24.76
C PHE A 159 0.41 1.85 24.67
N PHE A 160 -0.09 2.35 25.79
CA PHE A 160 -1.28 3.20 25.79
C PHE A 160 -1.06 4.50 25.03
N ARG A 161 0.07 5.19 25.28
CA ARG A 161 0.42 6.43 24.57
C ARG A 161 0.50 6.19 23.06
N THR A 162 1.25 5.18 22.62
CA THR A 162 1.46 4.83 21.22
C THR A 162 0.16 4.43 20.52
N SER A 163 -0.72 3.71 21.21
CA SER A 163 -2.03 3.34 20.66
C SER A 163 -2.89 4.57 20.30
N LEU A 164 -2.71 5.69 21.03
CA LEU A 164 -3.35 6.96 20.70
C LEU A 164 -2.54 7.78 19.69
N THR A 165 -1.22 7.93 19.89
CA THR A 165 -0.38 8.80 19.06
C THR A 165 -0.30 8.36 17.60
N THR A 166 -0.38 7.04 17.34
CA THR A 166 -0.44 6.48 15.98
C THR A 166 -1.47 7.19 15.09
N TRP A 167 -2.61 7.61 15.67
CA TRP A 167 -3.71 8.26 14.95
C TRP A 167 -3.67 9.79 14.98
N THR A 168 -2.78 10.39 15.78
CA THR A 168 -2.63 11.85 15.89
C THR A 168 -1.35 12.37 15.26
N ASN A 169 -0.20 11.70 15.42
CA ASN A 169 1.10 12.12 14.89
C ASN A 169 1.78 11.09 13.98
N THR A 170 1.11 9.98 13.63
CA THR A 170 1.63 8.85 12.81
C THR A 170 2.71 7.99 13.47
N GLU A 171 3.10 8.29 14.70
CA GLU A 171 4.23 7.62 15.34
C GLU A 171 3.77 6.40 16.14
N ASN A 172 4.39 5.25 15.84
CA ASN A 172 4.23 4.01 16.58
C ASN A 172 5.59 3.37 16.86
N ILE A 173 6.00 3.37 18.13
CA ILE A 173 7.30 2.88 18.58
C ILE A 173 7.37 1.34 18.48
N PHE A 174 6.24 0.66 18.69
CA PHE A 174 6.18 -0.80 18.61
C PHE A 174 6.15 -1.30 17.17
N ASP A 175 5.61 -0.52 16.24
CA ASP A 175 5.53 -0.85 14.82
C ASP A 175 5.49 0.41 13.96
N ARG A 176 6.67 0.95 13.60
CA ARG A 176 6.75 2.21 12.84
C ARG A 176 6.13 2.09 11.45
N HIS A 177 5.99 0.88 10.91
CA HIS A 177 5.35 0.65 9.61
C HIS A 177 3.92 1.18 9.53
N GLN A 178 3.23 1.30 10.66
CA GLN A 178 1.86 1.82 10.76
C GLN A 178 1.72 3.31 10.42
N TRP A 179 2.83 4.03 10.20
CA TRP A 179 2.84 5.46 9.87
C TRP A 179 1.90 5.82 8.69
N ALA A 180 1.73 4.91 7.73
CA ALA A 180 0.89 5.13 6.55
C ALA A 180 -0.62 5.01 6.83
N MET A 181 -1.04 4.40 7.95
CA MET A 181 -2.46 4.17 8.25
C MET A 181 -3.25 5.46 8.44
N ARG A 182 -2.72 6.41 9.24
CA ARG A 182 -3.40 7.69 9.48
C ARG A 182 -3.56 8.51 8.20
N PRO A 183 -2.52 8.74 7.37
CA PRO A 183 -2.68 9.40 6.07
C PRO A 183 -3.68 8.71 5.14
N LEU A 184 -3.71 7.37 5.09
CA LEU A 184 -4.71 6.62 4.31
C LEU A 184 -6.14 6.80 4.84
N LEU A 185 -6.30 6.90 6.16
CA LEU A 185 -7.60 7.17 6.78
C LEU A 185 -8.08 8.59 6.43
N ILE A 186 -7.24 9.61 6.66
CA ILE A 186 -7.53 11.01 6.29
C ILE A 186 -7.86 11.12 4.81
N GLY A 187 -7.05 10.48 3.96
CA GLY A 187 -7.26 10.45 2.52
C GLY A 187 -8.59 9.84 2.10
N ALA A 188 -9.05 8.78 2.78
CA ALA A 188 -10.36 8.21 2.51
C ALA A 188 -11.51 9.16 2.86
N PHE A 189 -11.40 9.91 3.98
CA PHE A 189 -12.39 10.94 4.33
C PHE A 189 -12.39 12.11 3.34
N GLN A 190 -11.21 12.53 2.84
CA GLN A 190 -11.13 13.53 1.77
C GLN A 190 -11.88 13.05 0.51
N VAL A 191 -11.75 11.77 0.15
CA VAL A 191 -12.50 11.17 -0.96
C VAL A 191 -14.00 11.19 -0.69
N TYR A 192 -14.45 10.80 0.50
CA TYR A 192 -15.87 10.83 0.85
C TYR A 192 -16.47 12.24 0.78
N ILE A 193 -15.75 13.25 1.29
CA ILE A 193 -16.16 14.66 1.21
C ILE A 193 -16.22 15.11 -0.25
N ALA A 194 -15.18 14.82 -1.04
CA ALA A 194 -15.15 15.17 -2.46
C ALA A 194 -16.29 14.53 -3.25
N LEU A 195 -16.61 13.26 -2.98
CA LEU A 195 -17.73 12.57 -3.62
C LEU A 195 -19.06 13.18 -3.20
N ALA A 196 -19.29 13.42 -1.90
CA ALA A 196 -20.52 14.04 -1.42
C ALA A 196 -20.73 15.45 -2.02
N ALA A 197 -19.67 16.26 -2.12
CA ALA A 197 -19.72 17.59 -2.71
C ALA A 197 -19.95 17.56 -4.23
N THR A 198 -19.43 16.54 -4.93
CA THR A 198 -19.50 16.48 -6.40
C THR A 198 -20.67 15.69 -6.94
N ILE A 199 -21.39 14.91 -6.12
CA ILE A 199 -22.38 13.92 -6.60
C ILE A 199 -23.55 14.49 -7.41
N GLY A 200 -23.94 15.75 -7.16
CA GLY A 200 -24.97 16.46 -7.91
C GLY A 200 -24.46 17.17 -9.18
N MET A 201 -23.15 17.27 -9.38
CA MET A 201 -22.57 18.02 -10.50
C MET A 201 -22.73 17.28 -11.84
N ARG A 202 -22.87 18.01 -12.94
CA ARG A 202 -22.76 17.42 -14.29
C ARG A 202 -21.35 16.85 -14.50
N PHE A 203 -21.24 15.78 -15.29
CA PHE A 203 -20.00 15.04 -15.51
C PHE A 203 -18.81 15.94 -15.91
N ARG A 204 -19.01 16.89 -16.84
CA ARG A 204 -17.94 17.80 -17.30
C ARG A 204 -17.30 18.61 -16.16
N TYR A 205 -18.12 19.18 -15.27
CA TYR A 205 -17.65 19.95 -14.12
C TYR A 205 -17.03 19.06 -13.05
N ARG A 206 -17.53 17.83 -12.90
CA ARG A 206 -16.94 16.86 -11.97
C ARG A 206 -15.54 16.45 -12.38
N ILE A 207 -15.33 16.16 -13.67
CA ILE A 207 -14.00 15.88 -14.20
C ILE A 207 -13.09 17.08 -14.01
N LEU A 208 -13.57 18.31 -14.26
CA LEU A 208 -12.82 19.52 -13.98
C LEU A 208 -12.37 19.59 -12.51
N VAL A 209 -13.27 19.36 -11.55
CA VAL A 209 -12.92 19.33 -10.11
C VAL A 209 -11.86 18.28 -9.80
N HIS A 210 -11.97 17.07 -10.34
CA HIS A 210 -10.98 16.01 -10.11
C HIS A 210 -9.61 16.35 -10.72
N VAL A 211 -9.59 16.95 -11.92
CA VAL A 211 -8.36 17.42 -12.57
C VAL A 211 -7.75 18.57 -11.77
N MET A 212 -8.54 19.54 -11.31
CA MET A 212 -8.07 20.63 -10.46
C MET A 212 -7.50 20.12 -9.14
N LEU A 213 -8.15 19.15 -8.48
CA LEU A 213 -7.65 18.53 -7.26
C LEU A 213 -6.32 17.79 -7.51
N LEU A 214 -6.22 17.02 -8.60
CA LEU A 214 -4.99 16.34 -8.97
C LEU A 214 -3.86 17.36 -9.22
N SER A 215 -4.11 18.40 -10.02
CA SER A 215 -3.15 19.47 -10.28
C SER A 215 -2.74 20.21 -9.00
N TYR A 216 -3.69 20.52 -8.12
CA TYR A 216 -3.42 21.13 -6.82
C TYR A 216 -2.44 20.28 -6.00
N TRP A 217 -2.71 18.97 -5.87
CA TRP A 217 -1.81 18.08 -5.12
C TRP A 217 -0.45 17.89 -5.78
N LEU A 218 -0.38 17.95 -7.11
CA LEU A 218 0.87 17.90 -7.84
C LEU A 218 1.68 19.20 -7.69
N MET A 219 1.05 20.36 -7.54
CA MET A 219 1.74 21.64 -7.33
C MET A 219 2.12 21.86 -5.86
N ASN A 220 1.39 21.26 -4.93
CA ASN A 220 1.63 21.41 -3.50
C ASN A 220 2.92 20.70 -3.06
N THR A 221 3.84 21.46 -2.48
CA THR A 221 5.15 21.01 -1.98
C THR A 221 5.13 20.53 -0.52
N GLY A 222 3.94 20.44 0.08
CA GLY A 222 3.75 19.94 1.44
C GLY A 222 4.18 18.49 1.62
N HIS A 223 4.35 18.08 2.87
CA HIS A 223 4.81 16.73 3.20
C HIS A 223 3.79 15.66 2.72
N LEU A 224 4.26 14.67 1.95
CA LEU A 224 3.51 13.49 1.49
C LEU A 224 2.36 13.76 0.48
N THR A 225 2.25 14.96 -0.07
CA THR A 225 1.17 15.33 -1.02
C THR A 225 1.18 14.46 -2.26
N GLU A 226 2.36 14.09 -2.79
CA GLU A 226 2.47 13.21 -3.95
C GLU A 226 2.10 11.77 -3.65
N THR A 227 2.46 11.30 -2.45
CA THR A 227 2.23 9.91 -2.02
C THR A 227 0.76 9.65 -1.75
N PHE A 228 0.05 10.60 -1.13
CA PHE A 228 -1.36 10.44 -0.80
C PHE A 228 -2.27 11.30 -1.67
N GLY A 229 -2.22 12.63 -1.53
CA GLY A 229 -3.19 13.54 -2.16
C GLY A 229 -3.33 13.33 -3.68
N ALA A 230 -2.21 13.32 -4.41
CA ALA A 230 -2.20 13.12 -5.85
C ALA A 230 -2.71 11.71 -6.25
N MET A 231 -2.28 10.67 -5.53
CA MET A 231 -2.72 9.30 -5.81
C MET A 231 -4.20 9.08 -5.54
N LEU A 232 -4.73 9.66 -4.45
CA LEU A 232 -6.15 9.62 -4.11
C LEU A 232 -6.98 10.31 -5.20
N ALA A 233 -6.58 11.51 -5.62
CA ALA A 233 -7.23 12.27 -6.68
C ALA A 233 -7.18 11.52 -8.03
N LEU A 234 -6.07 10.86 -8.36
CA LEU A 234 -5.98 9.99 -9.52
C LEU A 234 -6.95 8.81 -9.40
N GLY A 235 -7.02 8.18 -8.23
CA GLY A 235 -7.91 7.04 -7.95
C GLY A 235 -9.37 7.40 -8.17
N THR A 236 -9.82 8.53 -7.61
CA THR A 236 -11.19 9.01 -7.79
C THR A 236 -11.49 9.41 -9.24
N LEU A 237 -10.55 10.07 -9.92
CA LEU A 237 -10.66 10.40 -11.34
C LEU A 237 -10.81 9.15 -12.22
N LEU A 238 -9.98 8.13 -12.02
CA LEU A 238 -10.08 6.88 -12.79
C LEU A 238 -11.35 6.09 -12.46
N ALA A 239 -11.84 6.17 -11.22
CA ALA A 239 -13.13 5.58 -10.86
C ALA A 239 -14.30 6.30 -11.56
N GLU A 240 -14.26 7.62 -11.69
CA GLU A 240 -15.22 8.42 -12.44
C GLU A 240 -15.22 8.05 -13.93
N LEU A 241 -14.03 8.02 -14.55
CA LEU A 241 -13.88 7.61 -15.95
C LEU A 241 -14.31 6.15 -16.18
N ALA A 242 -14.19 5.27 -15.17
CA ALA A 242 -14.67 3.89 -15.23
C ALA A 242 -16.20 3.80 -15.37
N GLN A 243 -16.95 4.74 -14.82
CA GLN A 243 -18.41 4.77 -14.90
C GLN A 243 -18.93 5.48 -16.16
N HIS A 244 -18.11 6.30 -16.83
CA HIS A 244 -18.50 7.08 -18.00
C HIS A 244 -18.52 6.24 -19.29
N ARG A 245 -19.72 5.88 -19.77
CA ARG A 245 -19.92 5.01 -20.96
C ARG A 245 -19.20 5.49 -22.23
N PRO A 246 -19.26 6.78 -22.64
CA PRO A 246 -18.55 7.25 -23.83
C PRO A 246 -17.03 7.03 -23.75
N THR A 247 -16.41 7.27 -22.57
CA THR A 247 -14.99 7.02 -22.36
C THR A 247 -14.66 5.53 -22.47
N GLN A 248 -15.50 4.66 -21.87
CA GLN A 248 -15.32 3.21 -21.98
C GLN A 248 -15.44 2.72 -23.43
N ASN A 249 -16.40 3.25 -24.19
CA ASN A 249 -16.57 2.92 -25.61
C ASN A 249 -15.36 3.36 -26.43
N PHE A 250 -14.81 4.55 -26.18
CA PHE A 250 -13.61 5.05 -26.86
C PHE A 250 -12.36 4.20 -26.58
N ILE A 251 -12.14 3.81 -25.32
CA ILE A 251 -11.03 2.92 -24.95
C ILE A 251 -11.20 1.55 -25.61
N THR A 252 -12.43 1.05 -25.68
CA THR A 252 -12.72 -0.26 -26.29
C THR A 252 -12.54 -0.22 -27.81
N SER A 253 -12.99 0.85 -28.48
CA SER A 253 -12.81 0.98 -29.94
C SER A 253 -11.34 1.10 -30.36
N HIS A 254 -10.50 1.69 -29.50
CA HIS A 254 -9.06 1.83 -29.75
C HIS A 254 -8.20 0.89 -28.87
N GLN A 255 -8.76 -0.25 -28.45
CA GLN A 255 -8.12 -1.11 -27.45
C GLN A 255 -6.71 -1.55 -27.84
N ARG A 256 -6.47 -1.85 -29.13
CA ARG A 256 -5.14 -2.29 -29.62
C ARG A 256 -4.07 -1.21 -29.42
N LEU A 257 -4.39 0.04 -29.78
CA LEU A 257 -3.52 1.20 -29.57
C LEU A 257 -3.21 1.39 -28.09
N PHE A 258 -4.24 1.40 -27.24
CA PHE A 258 -4.05 1.61 -25.81
C PHE A 258 -3.27 0.48 -25.13
N THR A 259 -3.52 -0.76 -25.52
CA THR A 259 -2.93 -1.96 -24.88
C THR A 259 -1.49 -2.21 -25.31
N PHE A 260 -1.19 -2.06 -26.61
CA PHE A 260 0.09 -2.47 -27.18
C PHE A 260 1.05 -1.32 -27.48
N ILE A 261 0.58 -0.07 -27.45
CA ILE A 261 1.43 1.11 -27.72
C ILE A 261 1.43 2.03 -26.52
N ILE A 262 0.27 2.58 -26.12
CA ILE A 262 0.22 3.60 -25.06
C ILE A 262 0.62 3.03 -23.69
N ALA A 263 0.03 1.91 -23.27
CA ALA A 263 0.37 1.32 -21.97
C ALA A 263 1.85 0.91 -21.85
N PRO A 264 2.47 0.23 -22.83
CA PRO A 264 3.91 -0.05 -22.78
C PRO A 264 4.78 1.22 -22.74
N ILE A 265 4.48 2.25 -23.53
CA ILE A 265 5.23 3.52 -23.51
C ILE A 265 5.13 4.16 -22.12
N LEU A 266 3.94 4.23 -21.54
CA LEU A 266 3.74 4.76 -20.19
C LEU A 266 4.50 3.95 -19.13
N LEU A 267 4.51 2.61 -19.23
CA LEU A 267 5.25 1.75 -18.31
C LEU A 267 6.77 1.88 -18.47
N LEU A 268 7.28 2.07 -19.69
CA LEU A 268 8.71 2.28 -19.94
C LEU A 268 9.16 3.65 -19.43
N VAL A 269 8.46 4.72 -19.81
CA VAL A 269 8.80 6.08 -19.35
C VAL A 269 8.62 6.20 -17.84
N GLY A 270 7.48 5.74 -17.32
CA GLY A 270 7.19 5.73 -15.90
C GLY A 270 8.18 4.86 -15.12
N GLY A 271 8.54 3.69 -15.64
CA GLY A 271 9.49 2.77 -15.01
C GLY A 271 10.91 3.32 -14.96
N TYR A 272 11.37 4.00 -16.02
CA TYR A 272 12.68 4.65 -16.02
C TYR A 272 12.76 5.75 -14.98
N VAL A 273 11.77 6.66 -14.97
CA VAL A 273 11.68 7.74 -13.97
C VAL A 273 11.51 7.16 -12.56
N GLY A 274 10.67 6.13 -12.42
CA GLY A 274 10.42 5.42 -11.17
C GLY A 274 11.67 4.77 -10.61
N SER A 275 12.65 4.43 -11.45
CA SER A 275 13.93 3.82 -11.03
C SER A 275 14.88 4.79 -10.34
N TYR A 276 14.52 6.06 -10.17
CA TYR A 276 15.35 7.05 -9.49
C TYR A 276 15.84 6.54 -8.11
N PRO A 277 17.16 6.50 -7.83
CA PRO A 277 17.72 5.95 -6.59
C PRO A 277 17.31 6.70 -5.34
N GLN A 278 17.59 6.13 -4.18
CA GLN A 278 17.32 6.75 -2.87
C GLN A 278 18.45 7.67 -2.42
N GLU A 279 19.69 7.28 -2.70
CA GLU A 279 20.92 7.99 -2.33
C GLU A 279 21.96 7.71 -3.42
N HIS A 280 23.00 8.55 -3.44
CA HIS A 280 24.15 8.41 -4.33
C HIS A 280 23.78 8.41 -5.81
N GLU A 281 22.94 9.36 -6.21
CA GLU A 281 22.45 9.44 -7.60
C GLU A 281 23.58 9.65 -8.61
N GLU A 282 24.73 10.12 -8.15
CA GLU A 282 25.95 10.33 -8.90
C GLU A 282 26.73 9.05 -9.22
N TYR A 283 26.49 7.92 -8.53
CA TYR A 283 27.31 6.70 -8.68
C TYR A 283 27.14 5.97 -10.01
N ALA A 284 26.06 6.22 -10.77
CA ALA A 284 25.88 5.61 -12.10
C ALA A 284 25.47 6.64 -13.16
N PRO A 285 25.96 6.52 -14.42
CA PRO A 285 25.65 7.47 -15.48
C PRO A 285 24.15 7.65 -15.76
N TRP A 286 23.38 6.55 -15.79
CA TRP A 286 21.93 6.60 -16.05
C TRP A 286 21.18 7.40 -14.98
N SER A 287 21.58 7.22 -13.72
CA SER A 287 21.00 7.88 -12.55
C SER A 287 21.37 9.35 -12.53
N ARG A 288 22.65 9.66 -12.77
CA ARG A 288 23.17 11.03 -12.84
C ARG A 288 22.47 11.83 -13.94
N ASN A 289 22.26 11.25 -15.11
CA ASN A 289 21.55 11.88 -16.21
C ASN A 289 20.08 12.13 -15.87
N LEU A 290 19.42 11.16 -15.23
CA LEU A 290 18.04 11.31 -14.76
C LEU A 290 17.93 12.41 -13.69
N HIS A 291 18.87 12.48 -12.75
CA HIS A 291 18.94 13.52 -11.73
C HIS A 291 19.08 14.92 -12.35
N LYS A 292 20.03 15.09 -13.28
CA LYS A 292 20.22 16.36 -14.01
C LYS A 292 18.95 16.78 -14.75
N PHE A 293 18.29 15.85 -15.43
CA PHE A 293 17.03 16.13 -16.14
C PHE A 293 15.89 16.55 -15.20
N LEU A 294 15.76 15.91 -14.04
CA LEU A 294 14.65 16.15 -13.11
C LEU A 294 14.87 17.38 -12.23
N MET A 295 16.10 17.64 -11.78
CA MET A 295 16.41 18.72 -10.82
C MET A 295 16.90 19.99 -11.49
N ASN A 296 17.46 19.89 -12.70
CA ASN A 296 18.11 20.98 -13.43
C ASN A 296 19.01 21.86 -12.50
N PRO A 297 20.08 21.28 -11.93
CA PRO A 297 20.95 21.99 -11.02
C PRO A 297 21.75 23.07 -11.78
N VAL A 298 21.63 24.33 -11.35
CA VAL A 298 22.41 25.47 -11.84
C VAL A 298 23.17 26.04 -10.64
N GLU A 299 24.51 26.05 -10.70
CA GLU A 299 25.37 26.51 -9.59
C GLU A 299 25.02 25.85 -8.24
N ASP A 300 24.80 24.53 -8.25
CA ASP A 300 24.38 23.71 -7.10
C ASP A 300 23.00 24.07 -6.49
N VAL A 301 22.25 24.96 -7.14
CA VAL A 301 20.86 25.28 -6.77
C VAL A 301 19.90 24.50 -7.66
N ASN A 302 19.04 23.70 -7.04
CA ASN A 302 17.97 23.00 -7.73
C ASN A 302 16.88 23.97 -8.19
N THR A 303 16.78 24.17 -9.51
CA THR A 303 15.75 25.02 -10.13
C THR A 303 14.42 24.28 -10.32
N GLY A 304 14.45 22.94 -10.27
CA GLY A 304 13.29 22.07 -10.47
C GLY A 304 12.97 21.87 -11.95
N SER A 305 11.97 21.02 -12.21
CA SER A 305 11.46 20.75 -13.55
C SER A 305 9.94 20.76 -13.56
N PHE A 306 9.33 20.65 -14.75
CA PHE A 306 7.89 20.43 -14.88
C PHE A 306 7.42 19.21 -14.09
N LEU A 307 8.23 18.14 -14.08
CA LEU A 307 7.89 16.91 -13.38
C LEU A 307 8.13 17.00 -11.87
N VAL A 308 9.21 17.69 -11.46
CA VAL A 308 9.56 17.90 -10.05
C VAL A 308 9.66 19.40 -9.76
N PRO A 309 8.54 20.05 -9.36
CA PRO A 309 8.54 21.46 -9.00
C PRO A 309 9.54 21.76 -7.87
N LYS A 310 10.11 22.96 -7.88
CA LYS A 310 11.04 23.41 -6.83
C LYS A 310 10.39 23.27 -5.44
N GLY A 311 11.11 22.67 -4.50
CA GLY A 311 10.64 22.40 -3.14
C GLY A 311 9.85 21.11 -2.96
N SER A 312 9.55 20.37 -4.04
CA SER A 312 8.94 19.03 -3.93
C SER A 312 9.99 17.95 -3.70
N SER A 313 9.57 16.81 -3.13
CA SER A 313 10.46 15.68 -2.91
C SER A 313 10.67 14.90 -4.21
N VAL A 314 11.86 15.00 -4.82
CA VAL A 314 12.23 14.24 -6.03
C VAL A 314 11.93 12.75 -5.91
N HIS A 315 12.27 12.18 -4.77
CA HIS A 315 12.06 10.77 -4.47
C HIS A 315 10.58 10.38 -4.50
N ARG A 316 9.72 11.16 -3.83
CA ARG A 316 8.28 10.85 -3.80
C ARG A 316 7.63 11.15 -5.14
N ARG A 317 8.09 12.19 -5.82
CA ARG A 317 7.57 12.64 -7.12
C ARG A 317 7.81 11.63 -8.24
N THR A 318 9.04 11.11 -8.33
CA THR A 318 9.41 10.08 -9.31
C THR A 318 8.61 8.80 -9.11
N SER A 319 8.43 8.37 -7.85
CA SER A 319 7.58 7.23 -7.51
C SER A 319 6.10 7.50 -7.83
N ALA A 320 5.57 8.68 -7.50
CA ALA A 320 4.20 9.07 -7.83
C ALA A 320 3.95 9.10 -9.34
N PHE A 321 4.91 9.60 -10.13
CA PHE A 321 4.84 9.59 -11.60
C PHE A 321 4.78 8.16 -12.15
N PHE A 322 5.65 7.27 -11.66
CA PHE A 322 5.59 5.87 -12.04
C PHE A 322 4.22 5.23 -11.72
N ILE A 323 3.66 5.51 -10.55
CA ILE A 323 2.34 4.98 -10.17
C ILE A 323 1.23 5.59 -11.02
N MET A 324 1.30 6.88 -11.37
CA MET A 324 0.37 7.51 -12.32
C MET A 324 0.39 6.79 -13.67
N CYS A 325 1.57 6.62 -14.27
CA CYS A 325 1.73 5.91 -15.53
C CYS A 325 1.22 4.46 -15.45
N THR A 326 1.53 3.76 -14.35
CA THR A 326 1.10 2.37 -14.12
C THR A 326 -0.41 2.26 -13.97
N ALA A 327 -1.03 3.12 -13.17
CA ALA A 327 -2.47 3.16 -12.95
C ALA A 327 -3.24 3.46 -14.24
N ILE A 328 -2.78 4.43 -15.03
CA ILE A 328 -3.36 4.75 -16.34
C ILE A 328 -3.18 3.57 -17.30
N SER A 329 -2.00 2.95 -17.34
CA SER A 329 -1.72 1.77 -18.17
C SER A 329 -2.66 0.61 -17.85
N ILE A 330 -2.85 0.30 -16.56
CA ILE A 330 -3.80 -0.72 -16.11
C ILE A 330 -5.23 -0.33 -16.50
N PHE A 331 -5.60 0.95 -16.33
CA PHE A 331 -6.94 1.42 -16.66
C PHE A 331 -7.27 1.31 -18.15
N VAL A 332 -6.30 1.52 -19.06
CA VAL A 332 -6.55 1.45 -20.51
C VAL A 332 -6.29 0.07 -21.12
N SER A 333 -5.55 -0.81 -20.45
CA SER A 333 -5.14 -2.13 -20.97
C SER A 333 -5.91 -3.30 -20.33
N PRO A 334 -6.81 -3.98 -21.07
CA PRO A 334 -7.48 -5.19 -20.59
C PRO A 334 -6.52 -6.37 -20.34
N VAL A 335 -5.38 -6.41 -21.04
CA VAL A 335 -4.35 -7.45 -20.84
C VAL A 335 -3.73 -7.32 -19.46
N LEU A 336 -3.37 -6.09 -19.05
CA LEU A 336 -2.85 -5.84 -17.70
C LEU A 336 -3.90 -6.14 -16.62
N GLN A 337 -5.16 -5.77 -16.84
CA GLN A 337 -6.26 -6.12 -15.92
C GLN A 337 -6.43 -7.64 -15.79
N LYS A 338 -6.33 -8.38 -16.91
CA LYS A 338 -6.41 -9.85 -16.93
C LYS A 338 -5.23 -10.49 -16.18
N LEU A 339 -4.01 -9.98 -16.40
CA LEU A 339 -2.81 -10.44 -15.70
C LEU A 339 -2.94 -10.23 -14.19
N LEU A 340 -3.36 -9.05 -13.76
CA LEU A 340 -3.60 -8.74 -12.34
C LEU A 340 -4.74 -9.57 -11.76
N SER A 341 -5.72 -9.97 -12.57
CA SER A 341 -6.82 -10.84 -12.13
C SER A 341 -6.42 -12.32 -12.00
N HIS A 342 -5.12 -12.65 -12.04
CA HIS A 342 -4.64 -14.01 -11.80
C HIS A 342 -4.92 -14.47 -10.36
N ARG A 343 -5.25 -15.75 -10.17
CA ARG A 343 -5.68 -16.32 -8.88
C ARG A 343 -4.67 -16.09 -7.75
N LEU A 344 -3.37 -16.25 -8.05
CA LEU A 344 -2.31 -16.02 -7.08
C LEU A 344 -2.26 -14.57 -6.61
N LEU A 345 -2.36 -13.60 -7.54
CA LEU A 345 -2.30 -12.18 -7.19
C LEU A 345 -3.52 -11.73 -6.38
N ILE A 346 -4.69 -12.26 -6.71
CA ILE A 346 -5.91 -12.03 -5.91
C ILE A 346 -5.76 -12.62 -4.51
N TRP A 347 -5.19 -13.82 -4.38
CA TRP A 347 -4.94 -14.44 -3.08
C TRP A 347 -3.95 -13.61 -2.24
N LEU A 348 -2.88 -13.12 -2.84
CA LEU A 348 -1.95 -12.19 -2.19
C LEU A 348 -2.67 -10.89 -1.77
N GLY A 349 -3.54 -10.36 -2.63
CA GLY A 349 -4.33 -9.16 -2.37
C GLY A 349 -5.29 -9.31 -1.20
N HIS A 350 -5.94 -10.46 -1.09
CA HIS A 350 -6.83 -10.79 0.03
C HIS A 350 -6.10 -10.72 1.38
N HIS A 351 -4.82 -11.13 1.41
CA HIS A 351 -4.00 -11.13 2.62
C HIS A 351 -3.16 -9.86 2.80
N SER A 352 -3.24 -8.88 1.88
CA SER A 352 -2.31 -7.75 1.81
C SER A 352 -2.25 -6.92 3.08
N PHE A 353 -3.40 -6.72 3.73
CA PHE A 353 -3.51 -5.92 4.94
C PHE A 353 -2.94 -6.65 6.16
N ALA A 354 -3.21 -7.96 6.26
CA ALA A 354 -2.63 -8.80 7.32
C ALA A 354 -1.11 -8.94 7.18
N VAL A 355 -0.60 -9.08 5.95
CA VAL A 355 0.85 -9.02 5.67
C VAL A 355 1.43 -7.70 6.15
N TYR A 356 0.79 -6.58 5.81
CA TYR A 356 1.24 -5.25 6.24
C TYR A 356 1.31 -5.10 7.78
N LEU A 357 0.40 -5.71 8.54
CA LEU A 357 0.44 -5.66 10.01
C LEU A 357 1.46 -6.60 10.66
N THR A 358 1.80 -7.71 10.00
CA THR A 358 2.59 -8.79 10.62
C THR A 358 4.05 -8.79 10.20
N HIS A 359 4.37 -8.34 8.97
CA HIS A 359 5.70 -8.45 8.40
C HIS A 359 6.78 -7.73 9.23
N GLY A 360 6.52 -6.51 9.72
CA GLY A 360 7.50 -5.74 10.48
C GLY A 360 7.93 -6.42 11.79
N THR A 361 6.96 -6.98 12.51
CA THR A 361 7.20 -7.72 13.76
C THR A 361 7.95 -9.02 13.51
N ILE A 362 7.56 -9.80 12.50
CA ILE A 362 8.22 -11.08 12.17
C ILE A 362 9.64 -10.84 11.67
N LEU A 363 9.87 -9.81 10.85
CA LEU A 363 11.19 -9.46 10.34
C LEU A 363 12.16 -9.14 11.48
N ARG A 364 11.77 -8.24 12.39
CA ARG A 364 12.58 -7.77 13.52
C ARG A 364 12.78 -8.82 14.62
N THR A 365 11.97 -9.87 14.65
CA THR A 365 12.12 -10.97 15.62
C THR A 365 12.73 -12.19 14.92
N VAL A 366 11.90 -13.12 14.46
CA VAL A 366 12.32 -14.39 13.87
C VAL A 366 13.29 -14.18 12.69
N GLY A 367 13.04 -13.17 11.84
CA GLY A 367 13.93 -12.84 10.74
C GLY A 367 15.35 -12.52 11.23
N MET A 368 15.48 -11.62 12.21
CA MET A 368 16.78 -11.24 12.78
C MET A 368 17.40 -12.34 13.65
N TRP A 369 16.59 -13.18 14.32
CA TRP A 369 17.10 -14.32 15.07
C TRP A 369 17.81 -15.33 14.19
N ILE A 370 17.32 -15.54 12.96
CA ILE A 370 17.97 -16.44 12.00
C ILE A 370 19.30 -15.85 11.53
N VAL A 371 19.35 -14.53 11.29
CA VAL A 371 20.56 -13.87 10.76
C VAL A 371 21.65 -13.69 11.81
N TYR A 372 21.29 -13.28 13.03
CA TYR A 372 22.20 -12.83 14.08
C TYR A 372 22.22 -13.74 15.31
N GLY A 373 21.24 -14.64 15.48
CA GLY A 373 21.04 -15.44 16.70
C GLY A 373 20.01 -14.83 17.65
N ILE A 374 19.47 -15.65 18.55
CA ILE A 374 18.35 -15.26 19.45
C ILE A 374 18.82 -14.41 20.63
N SER A 375 19.98 -14.71 21.20
CA SER A 375 20.46 -14.07 22.44
C SER A 375 20.81 -12.59 22.27
N GLY A 376 21.17 -12.18 21.06
CA GLY A 376 21.76 -10.86 20.82
C GLY A 376 23.16 -10.73 21.46
N GLU A 377 23.84 -11.84 21.73
CA GLU A 377 25.19 -11.89 22.29
C GLU A 377 26.20 -12.37 21.22
N PRO A 378 27.49 -11.97 21.30
CA PRO A 378 28.10 -11.12 22.33
C PRO A 378 27.74 -9.64 22.17
N TRP A 379 27.41 -8.96 23.27
CA TRP A 379 27.14 -7.52 23.29
C TRP A 379 28.06 -6.79 24.25
N VAL A 380 28.83 -5.85 23.69
CA VAL A 380 29.70 -4.98 24.47
C VAL A 380 29.23 -3.54 24.29
N PRO A 381 28.70 -2.88 25.32
CA PRO A 381 28.25 -1.50 25.21
C PRO A 381 29.43 -0.56 24.95
N ALA A 382 29.17 0.51 24.19
CA ALA A 382 30.11 1.61 24.02
C ALA A 382 30.44 2.22 25.38
N GLY A 383 31.70 2.64 25.55
CA GLY A 383 32.18 3.18 26.83
C GLY A 383 33.59 3.72 26.71
N LYS A 384 34.30 3.82 27.83
CA LYS A 384 35.73 4.09 27.85
C LYS A 384 36.47 2.82 28.25
N ASN A 385 37.57 2.52 27.57
CA ASN A 385 38.47 1.48 28.02
C ASN A 385 39.18 1.95 29.32
N PRO A 386 39.80 1.05 30.10
CA PRO A 386 40.53 1.40 31.33
C PRO A 386 41.63 2.46 31.15
N ASP A 387 42.16 2.57 29.92
CA ASP A 387 43.15 3.52 29.42
C ASP A 387 42.55 4.88 28.97
N GLY A 388 41.25 5.10 29.16
CA GLY A 388 40.57 6.36 28.85
C GLY A 388 40.20 6.56 27.38
N THR A 389 40.59 5.64 26.49
CA THR A 389 40.21 5.66 25.06
C THR A 389 38.74 5.28 24.87
N ASN A 390 38.09 5.84 23.83
CA ASN A 390 36.70 5.53 23.53
C ASN A 390 36.59 4.11 22.95
N LYS A 391 35.74 3.28 23.55
CA LYS A 391 35.38 1.95 23.05
C LYS A 391 34.20 2.08 22.08
N PRO A 392 34.41 1.87 20.76
CA PRO A 392 33.32 1.96 19.80
C PRO A 392 32.29 0.84 20.04
N GLN A 393 31.03 1.14 19.76
CA GLN A 393 29.94 0.16 19.85
C GLN A 393 30.22 -1.00 18.88
N GLN A 394 30.34 -2.22 19.40
CA GLN A 394 30.41 -3.40 18.56
C GLN A 394 29.00 -3.90 18.27
N PHE A 395 28.68 -4.06 16.99
CA PHE A 395 27.39 -4.57 16.52
C PHE A 395 27.53 -6.04 16.12
N LEU A 396 26.42 -6.78 16.23
CA LEU A 396 26.34 -8.14 15.73
C LEU A 396 26.39 -8.12 14.20
N HIS A 397 27.28 -8.93 13.64
CA HIS A 397 27.35 -9.16 12.21
C HIS A 397 26.57 -10.42 11.82
N ALA A 398 26.03 -10.42 10.61
CA ALA A 398 25.31 -11.57 10.08
C ALA A 398 26.23 -12.81 10.05
N LYS A 399 25.73 -13.94 10.56
CA LYS A 399 26.54 -15.17 10.69
C LYS A 399 27.11 -15.67 9.35
N SER A 400 26.30 -15.65 8.30
CA SER A 400 26.73 -16.01 6.94
C SER A 400 25.71 -15.58 5.89
N ARG A 401 26.09 -15.68 4.61
CA ARG A 401 25.15 -15.50 3.49
C ARG A 401 24.03 -16.54 3.48
N SER A 402 24.30 -17.79 3.86
CA SER A 402 23.26 -18.84 3.96
C SER A 402 22.21 -18.52 5.03
N HIS A 403 22.61 -17.94 6.16
CA HIS A 403 21.66 -17.47 7.18
C HIS A 403 20.78 -16.32 6.66
N LYS A 404 21.34 -15.39 5.87
CA LYS A 404 20.54 -14.34 5.21
C LYS A 404 19.51 -14.94 4.23
N MET A 405 19.91 -15.91 3.41
CA MET A 405 19.00 -16.58 2.47
C MET A 405 17.91 -17.38 3.21
N ALA A 406 18.28 -18.12 4.26
CA ALA A 406 17.34 -18.83 5.10
C ALA A 406 16.36 -17.87 5.78
N ALA A 407 16.84 -16.73 6.28
CA ALA A 407 16.01 -15.70 6.88
C ALA A 407 14.99 -15.16 5.88
N ILE A 408 15.39 -14.86 4.64
CA ILE A 408 14.47 -14.41 3.58
C ILE A 408 13.34 -15.41 3.33
N LEU A 409 13.69 -16.69 3.15
CA LEU A 409 12.72 -17.74 2.88
C LEU A 409 11.76 -17.95 4.06
N ILE A 410 12.31 -18.13 5.26
CA ILE A 410 11.53 -18.40 6.47
C ILE A 410 10.68 -17.20 6.84
N PHE A 411 11.21 -15.97 6.80
CA PHE A 411 10.47 -14.74 7.02
C PHE A 411 9.26 -14.63 6.07
N THR A 412 9.48 -14.87 4.78
CA THR A 412 8.40 -14.77 3.78
C THR A 412 7.31 -15.79 4.06
N ILE A 413 7.68 -17.06 4.28
CA ILE A 413 6.73 -18.14 4.58
C ILE A 413 5.95 -17.85 5.87
N LEU A 414 6.64 -17.50 6.95
CA LEU A 414 6.01 -17.19 8.24
C LEU A 414 5.10 -15.96 8.14
N THR A 415 5.47 -14.95 7.36
CA THR A 415 4.61 -13.77 7.15
C THR A 415 3.30 -14.15 6.46
N TYR A 416 3.32 -15.01 5.44
CA TYR A 416 2.07 -15.45 4.80
C TYR A 416 1.25 -16.42 5.65
N ILE A 417 1.90 -17.29 6.45
CA ILE A 417 1.20 -18.13 7.44
C ILE A 417 0.52 -17.25 8.49
N ALA A 418 1.24 -16.26 9.03
CA ALA A 418 0.71 -15.31 9.99
C ALA A 418 -0.42 -14.47 9.37
N ALA A 419 -0.29 -14.06 8.11
CA ALA A 419 -1.34 -13.33 7.42
C ALA A 419 -2.61 -14.17 7.22
N TRP A 420 -2.47 -15.46 6.86
CA TRP A 420 -3.60 -16.38 6.76
C TRP A 420 -4.31 -16.58 8.11
N ALA A 421 -3.52 -16.82 9.16
CA ALA A 421 -4.01 -16.91 10.54
C ALA A 421 -4.76 -15.63 10.97
N TRP A 422 -4.17 -14.47 10.65
CA TRP A 422 -4.74 -13.17 10.94
C TRP A 422 -6.10 -12.97 10.27
N MET A 423 -6.23 -13.30 8.98
CA MET A 423 -7.48 -13.21 8.26
C MET A 423 -8.56 -14.10 8.89
N LYS A 424 -8.20 -15.33 9.25
CA LYS A 424 -9.12 -16.32 9.82
C LYS A 424 -9.65 -15.90 11.20
N TRP A 425 -8.79 -15.40 12.07
CA TRP A 425 -9.15 -15.15 13.47
C TRP A 425 -9.32 -13.68 13.81
N VAL A 426 -8.31 -12.85 13.52
CA VAL A 426 -8.28 -11.45 13.94
C VAL A 426 -9.19 -10.59 13.06
N ASP A 427 -9.02 -10.65 11.74
CA ASP A 427 -9.80 -9.83 10.80
C ASP A 427 -11.30 -10.17 10.90
N THR A 428 -11.63 -11.47 10.98
CA THR A 428 -13.02 -11.93 11.18
C THR A 428 -13.61 -11.43 12.51
N ALA A 429 -12.83 -11.36 13.59
CA ALA A 429 -13.29 -10.79 14.86
C ALA A 429 -13.52 -9.27 14.76
N CYS A 430 -12.57 -8.53 14.18
CA CYS A 430 -12.69 -7.08 13.98
C CYS A 430 -13.84 -6.72 13.03
N ALA A 431 -14.09 -7.54 12.00
CA ALA A 431 -15.20 -7.38 11.08
C ALA A 431 -16.54 -7.56 11.80
N ARG A 432 -16.68 -8.59 12.65
CA ARG A 432 -17.88 -8.79 13.48
C ARG A 432 -18.11 -7.64 14.46
N ALA A 433 -17.04 -7.19 15.14
CA ALA A 433 -17.13 -6.03 16.04
C ALA A 433 -17.58 -4.76 15.30
N THR A 434 -17.05 -4.51 14.09
CA THR A 434 -17.46 -3.37 13.27
C THR A 434 -18.93 -3.47 12.83
N GLN A 435 -19.38 -4.65 12.41
CA GLN A 435 -20.78 -4.87 12.01
C GLN A 435 -21.74 -4.69 13.19
N TRP A 436 -21.35 -5.15 14.37
CA TRP A 436 -22.11 -4.94 15.60
C TRP A 436 -22.23 -3.45 15.94
N LEU A 437 -21.14 -2.68 15.81
CA LEU A 437 -21.17 -1.22 15.97
C LEU A 437 -22.08 -0.56 14.93
N GLU A 438 -22.00 -0.98 13.66
CA GLU A 438 -22.82 -0.43 12.57
C GLU A 438 -24.32 -0.65 12.84
N LYS A 439 -24.72 -1.87 13.23
CA LYS A 439 -26.12 -2.18 13.56
C LYS A 439 -26.64 -1.39 14.76
N LYS A 440 -25.78 -1.05 15.72
CA LYS A 440 -26.16 -0.24 16.88
C LYS A 440 -26.34 1.23 16.58
N VAL A 441 -25.61 1.76 15.59
CA VAL A 441 -25.55 3.20 15.30
C VAL A 441 -26.48 3.60 14.17
N PHE A 442 -26.71 2.74 13.18
CA PHE A 442 -27.61 3.02 12.07
C PHE A 442 -28.97 2.34 12.26
N GLU A 443 -30.03 3.06 11.90
CA GLU A 443 -31.38 2.51 11.82
C GLU A 443 -31.47 1.45 10.70
N GLU A 444 -32.10 0.32 11.01
CA GLU A 444 -32.45 -0.69 10.01
C GLU A 444 -33.70 -0.19 9.27
N GLU A 445 -33.56 0.29 8.03
CA GLU A 445 -34.72 0.53 7.16
C GLU A 445 -35.30 -0.83 6.73
N ASP A 446 -36.60 -1.03 7.00
CA ASP A 446 -37.38 -2.27 6.83
C ASP A 446 -37.40 -2.90 5.41
N GLY A 447 -36.64 -2.37 4.44
CA GLY A 447 -36.60 -2.85 3.05
C GLY A 447 -35.26 -3.40 2.56
N GLU A 448 -34.13 -3.11 3.21
CA GLU A 448 -32.79 -3.40 2.64
C GLU A 448 -32.24 -4.81 2.96
N SER A 449 -32.87 -5.53 3.91
CA SER A 449 -32.39 -6.84 4.37
C SER A 449 -32.31 -7.88 3.23
N LYS A 450 -33.27 -7.88 2.29
CA LYS A 450 -33.29 -8.83 1.16
C LYS A 450 -32.21 -8.57 0.10
N ALA A 451 -31.85 -7.31 -0.17
CA ALA A 451 -30.84 -6.98 -1.18
C ALA A 451 -29.40 -7.13 -0.64
N SER A 452 -29.17 -6.80 0.64
CA SER A 452 -27.89 -6.94 1.33
C SER A 452 -27.44 -8.39 1.49
N LEU A 453 -28.38 -9.32 1.73
CA LEU A 453 -28.10 -10.76 1.83
C LEU A 453 -27.73 -11.38 0.47
N LEU A 454 -28.37 -10.95 -0.61
CA LEU A 454 -28.05 -11.41 -1.98
C LEU A 454 -26.69 -10.88 -2.48
N GLU A 455 -26.30 -9.66 -2.11
CA GLU A 455 -24.99 -9.10 -2.47
C GLU A 455 -23.84 -9.73 -1.66
N LYS A 456 -24.09 -10.13 -0.39
CA LYS A 456 -23.11 -10.83 0.46
C LYS A 456 -22.89 -12.29 0.06
N GLY A 457 -23.90 -12.96 -0.50
CA GLY A 457 -23.78 -14.33 -1.02
C GLY A 457 -22.87 -14.45 -2.25
N TYR A 458 -22.71 -13.38 -3.03
CA TYR A 458 -21.88 -13.39 -4.25
C TYR A 458 -20.39 -13.11 -4.00
N VAL A 459 -20.04 -12.54 -2.84
CA VAL A 459 -18.64 -12.21 -2.49
C VAL A 459 -17.95 -13.35 -1.73
N ASN A 460 -18.72 -14.24 -1.08
CA ASN A 460 -18.20 -15.46 -0.46
C ASN A 460 -18.39 -16.66 -1.38
N GLY A 461 -17.52 -16.77 -2.39
CA GLY A 461 -17.45 -17.97 -3.24
C GLY A 461 -16.82 -19.14 -2.50
N ASN A 462 -17.61 -19.87 -1.71
CA ASN A 462 -17.44 -21.30 -1.48
C ASN A 462 -18.67 -22.02 -2.06
N GLY A 463 -18.41 -23.09 -2.82
CA GLY A 463 -19.36 -23.70 -3.73
C GLY A 463 -20.56 -24.42 -3.12
N SER A 464 -21.38 -24.92 -4.05
CA SER A 464 -22.62 -25.71 -3.94
C SER A 464 -23.91 -24.91 -3.65
N VAL A 465 -24.59 -24.55 -4.74
CA VAL A 465 -26.03 -24.27 -4.73
C VAL A 465 -26.73 -25.63 -4.88
N PRO A 466 -27.62 -26.07 -3.99
CA PRO A 466 -28.53 -27.16 -4.29
C PRO A 466 -29.58 -26.66 -5.29
N ALA A 467 -29.85 -27.45 -6.34
CA ALA A 467 -30.87 -27.17 -7.33
C ALA A 467 -32.26 -26.97 -6.68
N PRO A 468 -33.13 -26.10 -7.23
CA PRO A 468 -34.49 -25.98 -6.72
C PRO A 468 -35.27 -27.25 -7.07
N SER A 469 -35.77 -27.94 -6.05
CA SER A 469 -36.70 -29.05 -6.21
C SER A 469 -37.97 -28.58 -6.92
N GLU A 470 -38.23 -29.10 -8.12
CA GLU A 470 -39.54 -29.08 -8.75
C GLU A 470 -40.56 -29.74 -7.82
N ARG A 471 -41.56 -28.98 -7.38
CA ARG A 471 -42.79 -29.56 -6.83
C ARG A 471 -43.68 -29.93 -8.01
N THR A 472 -43.62 -31.20 -8.41
CA THR A 472 -44.68 -31.84 -9.20
C THR A 472 -45.94 -31.97 -8.34
N GLN A 473 -47.03 -31.36 -8.79
CA GLN A 473 -48.38 -31.76 -8.40
C GLN A 473 -48.70 -33.13 -9.04
N PRO A 474 -49.44 -34.03 -8.39
CA PRO A 474 -50.09 -35.13 -9.09
C PRO A 474 -51.58 -34.78 -9.38
N PRO A 475 -52.13 -35.21 -10.53
CA PRO A 475 -53.57 -35.21 -10.78
C PRO A 475 -54.15 -36.65 -10.68
N PRO A 476 -55.47 -36.81 -10.85
CA PRO A 476 -56.56 -36.17 -10.12
C PRO A 476 -56.88 -36.86 -8.78
#